data_AF-A0A924P1T9-F1
#
_entry.id   AF-A0A924P1T9-F1
#
_cell.length_a   1.000
_cell.length_b   1.000
_cell.length_c   1.000
_cell.angle_alpha   90.00
_cell.angle_beta   90.00
_cell.angle_gamma   90.00
#
_symmetry.space_group_name_H-M   'P 1'
#
loop_
_entity.id
_entity.type
_entity.pdbx_description
1 polymer ?
#
loop_
_entity_poly.entity_id
_entity_poly.type
_entity_poly.pdbx_seq_one_letter_code
_entity_poly.pdbx_strand_id
1 'polypeptide(L)'
;LVVDAPRELAKFLAFKGSVVVNGVSLTVNRVEDLDAAAGSVCRFSINLIPHTISVTTLKHLRAGSRVNLEIDLIARYVERMLSVTRV
;
A
#
# COMPACT_ATOMS: atom_id res chain seq x y z
N LEU A 1 -4.26 -1.56 -10.56
CA LEU A 1 -2.82 -1.58 -10.20
C LEU A 1 -2.61 -2.59 -9.09
N VAL A 2 -1.57 -3.41 -9.17
CA VAL A 2 -1.20 -4.36 -8.10
C VAL A 2 0.22 -4.00 -7.66
N VAL A 3 0.45 -3.94 -6.36
CA VAL A 3 1.74 -3.57 -5.77
C VAL A 3 2.10 -4.58 -4.69
N ASP A 4 3.35 -5.02 -4.72
CA ASP A 4 3.94 -5.87 -3.69
C ASP A 4 4.75 -4.98 -2.74
N ALA A 5 4.30 -4.88 -1.49
CA ALA A 5 4.97 -4.17 -0.42
C ALA A 5 5.76 -5.13 0.49
N PRO A 6 6.82 -4.65 1.15
CA PRO A 6 7.48 -5.40 2.22
C PRO A 6 6.50 -5.77 3.34
N ARG A 7 6.67 -6.96 3.93
CA ARG A 7 5.79 -7.45 5.02
C ARG A 7 5.72 -6.52 6.24
N GLU A 8 6.76 -5.75 6.51
CA GLU A 8 6.77 -4.77 7.60
C GLU A 8 5.66 -3.71 7.46
N LEU A 9 5.26 -3.42 6.21
CA LEU A 9 4.18 -2.47 5.91
C LEU A 9 2.79 -3.10 5.94
N ALA A 10 2.68 -4.43 5.98
CA ALA A 10 1.40 -5.16 5.92
C ALA A 10 0.42 -4.68 7.00
N LYS A 11 0.90 -4.46 8.22
CA LYS A 11 0.08 -3.99 9.36
C LYS A 11 -0.55 -2.61 9.16
N PHE A 12 -0.07 -1.84 8.18
CA PHE A 12 -0.61 -0.52 7.85
C PHE A 12 -1.51 -0.54 6.60
N LEU A 13 -1.60 -1.68 5.91
CA LEU A 13 -2.39 -1.85 4.70
C LEU A 13 -3.66 -2.62 5.05
N ALA A 14 -4.81 -1.95 4.98
CA ALA A 14 -6.11 -2.53 5.28
C ALA A 14 -7.05 -2.44 4.08
N PHE A 15 -7.96 -3.41 3.94
CA PHE A 15 -9.04 -3.33 2.94
C PHE A 15 -9.89 -2.08 3.17
N LYS A 16 -10.15 -1.33 2.09
CA LYS A 16 -10.77 0.01 2.10
C LYS A 16 -9.98 1.08 2.88
N GLY A 17 -8.74 0.80 3.25
CA GLY A 17 -7.81 1.78 3.80
C GLY A 17 -7.24 2.70 2.73
N SER A 18 -6.55 3.74 3.19
CA SER A 18 -5.84 4.68 2.31
C SER A 18 -4.38 4.26 2.16
N VAL A 19 -3.84 4.46 0.96
CA VAL A 19 -2.41 4.32 0.67
C VAL A 19 -2.00 5.35 -0.36
N VAL A 20 -0.78 5.86 -0.24
CA VAL A 20 -0.22 6.79 -1.22
C VAL A 20 0.81 6.07 -2.07
N VAL A 21 0.66 6.14 -3.38
CA VAL A 21 1.60 5.57 -4.36
C VAL A 21 2.12 6.69 -5.24
N ASN A 22 3.44 6.95 -5.20
CA ASN A 22 4.09 8.06 -5.92
C ASN A 22 3.39 9.42 -5.69
N GLY A 23 2.97 9.70 -4.45
CA GLY A 23 2.28 10.94 -4.08
C GLY A 23 0.79 10.99 -4.43
N VAL A 24 0.22 9.92 -5.01
CA VAL A 24 -1.21 9.84 -5.35
C VAL A 24 -1.95 9.07 -4.24
N SER A 25 -2.93 9.70 -3.60
CA SER A 25 -3.81 9.06 -2.63
C SER A 25 -4.79 8.12 -3.31
N LEU A 26 -4.82 6.87 -2.84
CA LEU A 26 -5.55 5.77 -3.45
C LEU A 26 -6.21 4.89 -2.37
N THR A 27 -7.27 4.19 -2.77
CA THR A 27 -7.99 3.26 -1.88
C THR A 27 -7.54 1.83 -2.15
N VAL A 28 -7.25 1.10 -1.07
CA VAL A 28 -6.90 -0.32 -1.13
C VAL A 28 -8.17 -1.15 -1.35
N ASN A 29 -8.19 -1.91 -2.44
CA ASN A 29 -9.33 -2.76 -2.81
C ASN A 29 -9.15 -4.23 -2.40
N ARG A 30 -7.92 -4.68 -2.19
CA ARG A 30 -7.60 -6.05 -1.75
C ARG A 30 -6.23 -6.02 -1.10
N VAL A 31 -6.04 -6.85 -0.08
CA VAL A 31 -4.76 -7.09 0.61
C VAL A 31 -4.64 -8.59 0.82
N GLU A 32 -3.48 -9.14 0.46
CA GLU A 32 -3.14 -10.55 0.60
C GLU A 32 -1.67 -10.65 1.06
N ASP A 33 -1.46 -11.30 2.20
CA ASP A 33 -0.10 -11.60 2.67
C ASP A 33 0.37 -12.88 1.99
N LEU A 34 1.47 -12.79 1.25
CA LEU A 34 2.03 -13.87 0.46
C LEU A 34 3.40 -14.25 1.00
N ASP A 35 3.58 -15.52 1.32
CA ASP A 35 4.88 -16.09 1.62
C ASP A 35 5.59 -16.44 0.30
N ALA A 36 6.35 -15.47 -0.23
CA ALA A 36 7.18 -15.70 -1.41
C ALA A 36 8.55 -16.28 -1.00
N ALA A 37 9.09 -17.18 -1.82
CA ALA A 37 10.35 -17.90 -1.60
C ALA A 37 11.61 -16.99 -1.42
N ALA A 38 11.48 -15.68 -1.64
CA ALA A 38 12.53 -14.68 -1.48
C ALA A 38 12.22 -13.60 -0.41
N GLY A 39 11.18 -13.82 0.42
CA GLY A 39 10.74 -12.91 1.45
C GLY A 39 9.23 -12.69 1.40
N SER A 40 8.55 -12.83 2.54
CA SER A 40 7.11 -12.58 2.62
C SER A 40 6.79 -11.13 2.20
N VAL A 41 5.77 -10.97 1.36
CA VAL A 41 5.30 -9.67 0.85
C VAL A 41 3.82 -9.49 1.13
N CYS A 42 3.38 -8.24 1.27
CA CYS A 42 1.98 -7.89 1.29
C CYS A 42 1.58 -7.38 -0.10
N ARG A 43 0.77 -8.13 -0.82
CA ARG A 43 0.24 -7.74 -2.12
C ARG A 43 -1.07 -7.00 -1.91
N PHE A 44 -1.16 -5.80 -2.46
CA PHE A 44 -2.41 -5.05 -2.47
C PHE A 44 -2.79 -4.58 -3.87
N SER A 45 -4.09 -4.42 -4.09
CA SER A 45 -4.63 -3.92 -5.36
C SER A 45 -5.42 -2.64 -5.18
N ILE A 46 -5.38 -1.81 -6.22
CA ILE A 46 -6.07 -0.52 -6.30
C ILE A 46 -6.82 -0.47 -7.62
N ASN A 47 -8.07 -0.02 -7.57
CA ASN A 47 -8.81 0.36 -8.75
C ASN A 47 -8.47 1.79 -9.15
N LEU A 48 -7.89 1.95 -10.34
CA LEU A 48 -7.58 3.26 -10.90
C LEU A 48 -8.73 3.67 -11.82
N ILE A 49 -9.31 4.83 -11.56
CA ILE A 49 -10.30 5.42 -12.48
C ILE A 49 -9.58 6.09 -13.66
N PRO A 50 -10.21 6.18 -14.85
CA PRO A 50 -9.59 6.75 -16.05
C PRO A 50 -9.01 8.15 -15.83
N HIS A 51 -9.69 8.99 -15.04
CA HIS A 51 -9.21 10.33 -14.72
C HIS A 51 -7.89 10.32 -13.94
N THR A 52 -7.77 9.47 -12.91
CA THR A 52 -6.52 9.32 -12.14
C THR A 52 -5.38 8.85 -13.02
N ILE A 53 -5.62 7.94 -13.96
CA ILE A 53 -4.60 7.48 -14.91
C ILE A 53 -4.16 8.60 -15.84
N SER A 54 -5.10 9.39 -16.38
CA SER A 54 -4.78 10.41 -17.39
C SER A 54 -3.94 11.56 -16.82
N VAL A 55 -4.22 11.98 -15.59
CA VAL A 55 -3.61 13.15 -14.93
C VAL A 55 -2.40 12.83 -14.04
N THR A 56 -2.08 11.56 -13.80
CA THR A 56 -0.94 11.17 -12.93
C THR A 56 0.16 10.43 -13.68
N THR A 57 1.32 10.29 -13.05
CA THR A 57 2.47 9.53 -13.57
C THR A 57 2.24 8.02 -13.57
N LEU A 58 1.14 7.54 -12.96
CA LEU A 58 0.81 6.11 -12.86
C LEU A 58 0.61 5.46 -14.23
N LYS A 59 0.25 6.22 -15.28
CA LYS A 59 0.11 5.71 -16.66
C LYS A 59 1.42 5.20 -17.27
N HIS A 60 2.57 5.62 -16.73
CA HIS A 60 3.88 5.22 -17.22
C HIS A 60 4.46 4.02 -16.47
N LEU A 61 3.81 3.56 -15.40
CA LEU A 61 4.27 2.41 -14.63
C LEU A 61 4.16 1.13 -15.46
N ARG A 62 5.20 0.30 -15.37
CA ARG A 62 5.21 -1.05 -15.94
C ARG A 62 5.35 -2.06 -14.81
N ALA A 63 5.01 -3.32 -15.10
CA ALA A 63 5.27 -4.40 -14.16
C ALA A 63 6.77 -4.44 -13.82
N GLY A 64 7.08 -4.58 -12.52
CA GLY A 64 8.46 -4.53 -12.01
C GLY A 64 8.99 -3.11 -11.74
N SER A 65 8.26 -2.05 -12.08
CA SER A 65 8.64 -0.69 -11.68
C SER A 65 8.57 -0.53 -10.17
N ARG A 66 9.60 0.15 -9.61
CA ARG A 66 9.57 0.58 -8.21
C ARG A 66 8.64 1.77 -8.06
N VAL A 67 7.98 1.84 -6.91
CA VAL A 67 7.08 2.93 -6.52
C VAL A 67 7.42 3.37 -5.11
N ASN A 68 7.18 4.64 -4.83
CA ASN A 68 7.23 5.18 -3.47
C ASN A 68 5.89 4.89 -2.80
N LEU A 69 5.94 4.28 -1.62
CA LEU A 69 4.77 3.96 -0.81
C LEU A 69 4.80 4.78 0.46
N GLU A 70 3.69 5.46 0.75
CA GLU A 70 3.47 6.08 2.06
C GLU A 70 2.22 5.47 2.69
N ILE A 71 2.37 5.06 3.94
CA ILE A 71 1.32 4.47 4.76
C ILE A 71 0.42 5.55 5.36
N ASP A 72 -0.82 5.19 5.66
CA ASP A 72 -1.75 6.11 6.30
C ASP A 72 -1.19 6.60 7.65
N LEU A 73 -1.25 7.92 7.85
CA LEU A 73 -0.84 8.58 9.08
C LEU A 73 -1.64 8.08 10.28
N ILE A 74 -2.94 7.81 10.11
CA ILE A 74 -3.78 7.23 11.17
C ILE A 74 -3.27 5.82 11.53
N ALA A 75 -2.91 5.00 10.54
CA ALA A 75 -2.37 3.67 10.79
C ALA A 75 -1.05 3.73 11.59
N ARG A 76 -0.19 4.71 11.31
CA ARG A 76 1.03 4.98 12.12
C ARG A 76 0.71 5.37 13.55
N TYR A 77 -0.27 6.25 13.78
CA TYR A 77 -0.66 6.65 15.12
C TYR A 77 -1.28 5.49 15.91
N VAL A 78 -2.13 4.68 15.29
CA VAL A 78 -2.72 3.48 15.91
C VAL A 78 -1.64 2.49 16.30
N GLU A 79 -0.69 2.21 15.42
CA GLU A 79 0.44 1.32 15.74
C GLU A 79 1.28 1.86 16.90
N ARG A 80 1.55 3.18 16.91
CA ARG A 80 2.27 3.83 18.00
C ARG A 80 1.51 3.70 19.32
N MET A 81 0.21 3.96 19.33
CA MET A 81 -0.64 3.82 20.53
C MET A 81 -0.60 2.37 21.05
N LEU A 82 -0.75 1.38 20.17
CA LEU A 82 -0.69 -0.04 20.56
C LEU A 82 0.69 -0.46 21.07
N SER A 83 1.77 0.13 20.52
CA SER A 83 3.15 -0.16 20.97
C SER A 83 3.43 0.31 22.40
N VAL A 84 2.77 1.36 22.85
CA VAL A 84 2.97 1.96 24.19
C VAL A 84 2.02 1.32 25.24
N THR A 85 0.86 0.82 24.81
CA THR A 85 -0.16 0.23 25.69
C THR A 85 0.10 -1.24 26.05
N ARG A 86 1.11 -1.89 25.48
CA ARG A 86 1.53 -3.24 25.91
C ARG A 86 2.16 -3.17 27.32
N VAL A 87 1.31 -3.36 28.33
CA VAL A 87 1.66 -3.77 29.70
C VAL A 87 1.74 -5.29 29.76
#